data_AF-A0A0U3G328-F1
#
_entry.id   AF-A0A0U3G328-F1
#
_cell.length_a   1.000
_cell.length_b   1.000
_cell.length_c   1.000
_cell.angle_alpha   90.00
_cell.angle_beta   90.00
_cell.angle_gamma   90.00
#
_symmetry.space_group_name_H-M   'P 1'
#
loop_
_entity.id
_entity.type
_entity.pdbx_description
1 polymer ?
#
loop_
_entity_poly.entity_id
_entity_poly.type
_entity_poly.pdbx_seq_one_letter_code
_entity_poly.pdbx_strand_id
1 'polypeptide(L)'
;MRLGPLLSGRMSEHLSLREAVLSWLEYAGGLSPTPQSIVVLMLQPHWEDVVREVAAAAPRDEHPDLYAKTDGDWVPNSRTLLEASGLGTAARLIAKGVPVPVSEVADSFVTFCTGPAPVPERWLLLNGTFPRGTRIPLGRHTLQTFTAEELNQTIPMPALNVLQRRSRDLDLITGAPFLHVPDPGRPVTRRPTWFDFTGPRAEKPSTGRHSFL
;
A
#
# COMPACT_ATOMS: atom_id res chain seq x y z
N MET A 1 23.57 -6.33 55.89
CA MET A 1 23.66 -7.50 54.97
C MET A 1 22.40 -8.33 55.17
N ARG A 2 21.54 -8.71 54.22
CA ARG A 2 21.42 -8.65 52.75
C ARG A 2 19.90 -8.54 52.47
N LEU A 3 19.46 -7.57 51.68
CA LEU A 3 18.93 -7.68 50.30
C LEU A 3 17.72 -8.65 50.15
N GLY A 4 16.56 -8.06 49.82
CA GLY A 4 15.30 -8.76 49.57
C GLY A 4 15.17 -9.36 48.17
N PRO A 5 14.01 -9.97 47.83
CA PRO A 5 13.75 -10.49 46.51
C PRO A 5 13.32 -9.36 45.58
N LEU A 6 14.07 -9.21 44.49
CA LEU A 6 13.71 -8.42 43.31
C LEU A 6 12.39 -8.95 42.76
N LEU A 7 11.38 -8.09 42.77
CA LEU A 7 10.16 -8.26 42.00
C LEU A 7 10.55 -8.41 40.53
N SER A 8 10.15 -9.54 39.98
CA SER A 8 10.23 -9.91 38.57
C SER A 8 9.72 -8.76 37.70
N GLY A 9 10.65 -8.00 37.12
CA GLY A 9 10.34 -7.11 36.02
C GLY A 9 9.85 -7.98 34.87
N ARG A 10 8.56 -7.83 34.52
CA ARG A 10 8.02 -8.33 33.27
C ARG A 10 8.76 -7.56 32.18
N MET A 11 9.82 -8.16 31.62
CA MET A 11 10.39 -7.68 30.37
C MET A 11 9.25 -7.79 29.37
N SER A 12 8.68 -6.67 28.94
CA SER A 12 7.87 -6.64 27.73
C SER A 12 8.75 -7.23 26.64
N GLU A 13 8.45 -8.45 26.20
CA GLU A 13 9.04 -8.99 24.99
C GLU A 13 8.67 -8.01 23.88
N HIS A 14 9.67 -7.30 23.36
CA HIS A 14 9.48 -6.46 22.18
C HIS A 14 9.14 -7.40 21.04
N LEU A 15 7.85 -7.42 20.66
CA LEU A 15 7.41 -8.13 19.46
C LEU A 15 8.03 -7.44 18.25
N SER A 16 8.52 -8.21 17.28
CA SER A 16 8.83 -7.64 15.98
C SER A 16 7.55 -7.11 15.31
N LEU A 17 7.68 -6.15 14.38
CA LEU A 17 6.54 -5.66 13.59
C LEU A 17 5.75 -6.80 12.93
N ARG A 18 6.47 -7.82 12.45
CA ARG A 18 5.86 -9.01 11.85
C ARG A 18 4.98 -9.77 12.85
N GLU A 19 5.48 -10.00 14.06
CA GLU A 19 4.74 -10.72 15.11
C GLU A 19 3.53 -9.92 15.58
N ALA A 20 3.68 -8.60 15.78
CA ALA A 20 2.56 -7.74 16.13
C ALA A 20 1.41 -7.82 15.09
N VAL A 21 1.75 -7.85 13.80
CA VAL A 21 0.76 -8.00 12.71
C VAL A 21 0.10 -9.37 12.72
N LEU A 22 0.87 -10.44 12.93
CA LEU A 22 0.32 -11.79 13.02
C LEU A 22 -0.64 -11.91 14.19
N SER A 23 -0.25 -11.46 15.38
CA SER A 23 -1.10 -11.44 16.57
C SER A 23 -2.36 -10.62 16.34
N TRP A 24 -2.29 -9.46 15.67
CA TRP A 24 -3.48 -8.68 15.32
C TRP A 24 -4.41 -9.42 14.34
N LEU A 25 -3.86 -10.10 13.33
CA LEU A 25 -4.65 -10.84 12.33
C LEU A 25 -5.33 -12.09 12.90
N GLU A 26 -4.78 -12.72 13.95
CA GLU A 26 -5.42 -13.87 14.62
C GLU A 26 -6.82 -13.51 15.17
N TYR A 27 -6.99 -12.29 15.69
CA TYR A 27 -8.27 -11.82 16.22
C TYR A 27 -9.27 -11.43 15.12
N ALA A 28 -8.82 -11.27 13.87
CA ALA A 28 -9.71 -10.92 12.78
C ALA A 28 -10.77 -12.00 12.49
N GLY A 29 -10.50 -13.27 12.84
CA GLY A 29 -11.47 -14.36 12.71
C GLY A 29 -12.66 -14.26 13.68
N GLY A 30 -12.51 -13.53 14.78
CA GLY A 30 -13.59 -13.28 15.74
C GLY A 30 -14.48 -12.08 15.39
N LEU A 31 -14.14 -11.32 14.35
CA LEU A 31 -14.94 -10.19 13.90
C LEU A 31 -16.23 -10.66 13.23
N SER A 32 -17.26 -9.81 13.26
CA SER A 32 -18.47 -10.04 12.48
C SER A 32 -18.14 -10.11 10.97
N PRO A 33 -18.79 -11.00 10.21
CA PRO A 33 -18.59 -11.12 8.76
C PRO A 33 -19.09 -9.90 7.97
N THR A 34 -19.79 -8.97 8.63
CA THR A 34 -20.20 -7.69 8.06
C THR A 34 -18.98 -6.76 7.82
N PRO A 35 -19.06 -5.81 6.87
CA PRO A 35 -17.98 -4.86 6.66
C PRO A 35 -17.69 -4.04 7.92
N GLN A 36 -16.47 -4.16 8.45
CA GLN A 36 -16.05 -3.43 9.64
C GLN A 36 -15.76 -1.95 9.31
N SER A 37 -15.88 -1.02 10.26
CA SER A 37 -15.31 0.31 10.04
C SER A 37 -13.81 0.29 10.35
N ILE A 38 -13.06 1.30 9.93
CA ILE A 38 -11.65 1.43 10.34
C ILE A 38 -11.53 1.50 11.87
N VAL A 39 -12.48 2.16 12.54
CA VAL A 39 -12.52 2.28 14.00
C VAL A 39 -12.66 0.91 14.66
N VAL A 40 -13.54 0.04 14.15
CA VAL A 40 -13.67 -1.32 14.71
C VAL A 40 -12.38 -2.12 14.53
N LEU A 41 -11.70 -1.95 13.39
CA LEU A 41 -10.42 -2.63 13.16
C LEU A 41 -9.33 -2.15 14.12
N MET A 42 -9.32 -0.86 14.47
CA MET A 42 -8.39 -0.25 15.43
C MET A 42 -8.67 -0.66 16.88
N LEU A 43 -9.91 -1.03 17.21
CA LEU A 43 -10.29 -1.50 18.56
C LEU A 43 -9.97 -2.98 18.80
N GLN A 44 -9.44 -3.69 17.80
CA GLN A 44 -9.02 -5.07 17.96
C GLN A 44 -7.81 -5.19 18.89
N PRO A 45 -7.67 -6.32 19.60
CA PRO A 45 -6.46 -6.63 20.35
C PRO A 45 -5.20 -6.49 19.48
N HIS A 46 -4.10 -6.06 20.10
CA HIS A 46 -2.78 -5.88 19.47
C HIS A 46 -2.66 -4.78 18.42
N TRP A 47 -3.71 -3.98 18.17
CA TRP A 47 -3.58 -2.83 17.27
C TRP A 47 -2.54 -1.81 17.75
N GLU A 48 -2.51 -1.54 19.05
CA GLU A 48 -1.52 -0.64 19.66
C GLU A 48 -0.09 -1.20 19.53
N ASP A 49 0.08 -2.53 19.61
CA ASP A 49 1.37 -3.16 19.35
C ASP A 49 1.79 -2.95 17.89
N VAL A 50 0.90 -3.13 16.91
CA VAL A 50 1.18 -2.83 15.50
C VAL A 50 1.63 -1.38 15.32
N VAL A 51 0.91 -0.42 15.89
CA VAL A 51 1.25 1.01 15.79
C VAL A 51 2.63 1.29 16.42
N ARG A 52 2.90 0.74 17.60
CA ARG A 52 4.19 0.89 18.29
C ARG A 52 5.34 0.32 17.47
N GLU A 53 5.18 -0.90 16.95
CA GLU A 53 6.25 -1.56 16.19
C GLU A 53 6.44 -0.93 14.81
N VAL A 54 5.41 -0.36 14.19
CA VAL A 54 5.58 0.49 13.00
C VAL A 54 6.44 1.69 13.34
N ALA A 55 6.19 2.34 14.48
CA ALA A 55 6.95 3.52 14.87
C ALA A 55 8.43 3.20 15.17
N ALA A 56 8.72 2.00 15.67
CA ALA A 56 10.08 1.53 15.90
C ALA A 56 10.78 1.11 14.60
N ALA A 57 10.08 0.40 13.71
CA ALA A 57 10.67 -0.17 12.48
C ALA A 57 10.76 0.82 11.31
N ALA A 58 9.88 1.84 11.28
CA ALA A 58 9.82 2.84 10.22
C ALA A 58 9.72 4.26 10.83
N PRO A 59 10.80 4.79 11.41
CA PRO A 59 10.78 6.08 12.09
C PRO A 59 10.30 7.21 11.18
N ARG A 60 9.60 8.19 11.77
CA ARG A 60 8.99 9.30 11.03
C ARG A 60 9.98 10.10 10.17
N ASP A 61 11.20 10.30 10.62
CA ASP A 61 12.18 11.11 9.89
C ASP A 61 12.58 10.45 8.57
N GLU A 62 12.46 9.13 8.47
CA GLU A 62 12.72 8.34 7.27
C GLU A 62 11.44 8.05 6.46
N HIS A 63 10.31 7.89 7.15
CA HIS A 63 9.02 7.53 6.55
C HIS A 63 7.89 8.49 6.95
N PRO A 64 8.00 9.80 6.67
CA PRO A 64 7.00 10.79 7.08
C PRO A 64 5.62 10.54 6.45
N ASP A 65 5.57 9.80 5.34
CA ASP A 65 4.36 9.45 4.60
C ASP A 65 3.47 8.40 5.32
N LEU A 66 4.02 7.70 6.32
CA LEU A 66 3.28 6.78 7.17
C LEU A 66 2.59 7.48 8.35
N TYR A 67 2.90 8.75 8.62
CA TYR A 67 2.46 9.45 9.83
C TYR A 67 1.46 10.55 9.52
N ALA A 68 0.59 10.82 10.48
CA ALA A 68 -0.30 11.97 10.46
C ALA A 68 -0.23 12.70 11.81
N LYS A 69 -0.53 14.00 11.78
CA LYS A 69 -0.62 14.80 12.99
C LYS A 69 -2.00 14.60 13.63
N THR A 70 -2.02 14.15 14.89
CA THR A 70 -3.22 13.92 15.69
C THR A 70 -3.01 14.57 17.05
N ASP A 71 -3.89 15.51 17.41
CA ASP A 71 -3.84 16.23 18.69
C ASP A 71 -2.49 16.87 19.05
N GLY A 72 -1.73 17.27 18.02
CA GLY A 72 -0.41 17.91 18.20
C GLY A 72 0.77 16.96 17.98
N ASP A 73 0.56 15.66 18.16
CA ASP A 73 1.58 14.63 18.04
C ASP A 73 1.56 13.94 16.67
N TRP A 74 2.71 13.41 16.27
CA TRP A 74 2.81 12.62 15.03
C TRP A 74 2.75 11.15 15.35
N VAL A 75 1.71 10.49 14.85
CA VAL A 75 1.48 9.07 15.09
C VAL A 75 1.32 8.34 13.75
N PRO A 76 1.65 7.04 13.68
CA PRO A 76 1.38 6.24 12.49
C PRO A 76 -0.09 6.34 12.09
N ASN A 77 -0.33 6.72 10.84
CA ASN A 77 -1.65 7.00 10.32
C ASN A 77 -2.41 5.69 10.09
N SER A 78 -3.37 5.40 10.96
CA SER A 78 -4.20 4.18 10.88
C SER A 78 -4.86 4.00 9.51
N ARG A 79 -5.22 5.09 8.83
CA ARG A 79 -5.79 5.01 7.47
C ARG A 79 -4.78 4.50 6.45
N THR A 80 -3.54 4.96 6.52
CA THR A 80 -2.45 4.46 5.67
C THR A 80 -2.17 2.99 6.00
N LEU A 81 -2.04 2.68 7.29
CA LEU A 81 -1.70 1.32 7.74
C LEU A 81 -2.81 0.29 7.50
N LEU A 82 -4.09 0.66 7.53
CA LEU A 82 -5.19 -0.30 7.34
C LEU A 82 -5.75 -0.27 5.90
N GLU A 83 -5.95 0.90 5.31
CA GLU A 83 -6.57 1.02 3.99
C GLU A 83 -5.55 1.02 2.85
N ALA A 84 -4.50 1.85 2.95
CA ALA A 84 -3.55 2.01 1.84
C ALA A 84 -2.65 0.78 1.67
N SER A 85 -2.17 0.22 2.78
CA SER A 85 -1.47 -1.08 2.76
C SER A 85 -2.40 -2.21 2.31
N GLY A 86 -3.68 -2.14 2.65
CA GLY A 86 -4.67 -3.20 2.47
C GLY A 86 -4.81 -4.15 3.68
N LEU A 87 -4.08 -3.93 4.78
CA LEU A 87 -4.08 -4.81 5.97
C LEU A 87 -5.50 -4.97 6.55
N GLY A 88 -6.28 -3.89 6.55
CA GLY A 88 -7.69 -3.93 6.93
C GLY A 88 -8.56 -4.76 5.98
N THR A 89 -8.15 -4.93 4.72
CA THR A 89 -8.81 -5.85 3.80
C THR A 89 -8.50 -7.31 4.12
N ALA A 90 -7.26 -7.63 4.49
CA ALA A 90 -6.92 -8.97 4.97
C ALA A 90 -7.80 -9.37 6.16
N ALA A 91 -7.88 -8.51 7.19
CA ALA A 91 -8.72 -8.76 8.36
C ALA A 91 -10.19 -8.98 8.00
N ARG A 92 -10.76 -8.17 7.09
CA ARG A 92 -12.15 -8.34 6.61
C ARG A 92 -12.38 -9.63 5.84
N LEU A 93 -11.38 -10.10 5.09
CA LEU A 93 -11.47 -11.37 4.37
C LEU A 93 -11.45 -12.54 5.35
N ILE A 94 -10.57 -12.49 6.36
CA ILE A 94 -10.51 -13.49 7.45
C ILE A 94 -11.84 -13.54 8.19
N ALA A 95 -12.42 -12.39 8.56
CA ALA A 95 -13.73 -12.31 9.22
C ALA A 95 -14.87 -12.94 8.40
N LYS A 96 -14.73 -12.99 7.07
CA LYS A 96 -15.68 -13.64 6.15
C LYS A 96 -15.40 -15.13 5.94
N GLY A 97 -14.39 -15.69 6.61
CA GLY A 97 -13.96 -17.08 6.43
C GLY A 97 -13.21 -17.32 5.12
N VAL A 98 -12.73 -16.28 4.44
CA VAL A 98 -11.91 -16.45 3.24
C VAL A 98 -10.50 -16.88 3.67
N PRO A 99 -9.93 -17.95 3.07
CA PRO A 99 -8.55 -18.34 3.35
C PRO A 99 -7.60 -17.25 2.85
N VAL A 100 -6.90 -16.61 3.78
CA VAL A 100 -5.90 -15.57 3.52
C VAL A 100 -4.52 -16.11 3.92
N PRO A 101 -3.47 -15.97 3.10
CA PRO A 101 -2.11 -16.35 3.47
C PRO A 101 -1.55 -15.36 4.51
N VAL A 102 -1.90 -15.52 5.78
CA VAL A 102 -1.60 -14.56 6.87
C VAL A 102 -0.11 -14.27 7.03
N SER A 103 0.76 -15.26 6.81
CA SER A 103 2.21 -15.09 6.85
C SER A 103 2.69 -14.13 5.76
N GLU A 104 2.30 -14.36 4.51
CA GLU A 104 2.69 -13.51 3.37
C GLU A 104 2.12 -12.10 3.48
N VAL A 105 0.92 -11.96 4.06
CA VAL A 105 0.33 -10.66 4.39
C VAL A 105 1.18 -9.91 5.41
N ALA A 106 1.64 -10.57 6.47
CA ALA A 106 2.51 -9.95 7.47
C ALA A 106 3.86 -9.53 6.85
N ASP A 107 4.47 -10.40 6.04
CA ASP A 107 5.73 -10.10 5.33
C ASP A 107 5.57 -8.92 4.34
N SER A 108 4.45 -8.88 3.62
CA SER A 108 4.10 -7.78 2.72
C SER A 108 3.90 -6.48 3.49
N PHE A 109 3.26 -6.52 4.65
CA PHE A 109 3.03 -5.33 5.48
C PHE A 109 4.33 -4.78 6.08
N VAL A 110 5.23 -5.65 6.53
CA VAL A 110 6.57 -5.23 6.96
C VAL A 110 7.29 -4.50 5.82
N THR A 111 7.30 -5.11 4.63
CA THR A 111 7.90 -4.51 3.43
C THR A 111 7.24 -3.18 3.07
N PHE A 112 5.92 -3.07 3.20
CA PHE A 112 5.18 -1.84 2.99
C PHE A 112 5.61 -0.73 3.96
N CYS A 113 5.90 -1.04 5.22
CA CYS A 113 6.30 -0.05 6.22
C CYS A 113 7.77 0.36 6.09
N THR A 114 8.68 -0.61 5.93
CA THR A 114 10.13 -0.36 5.95
C THR A 114 10.72 -0.11 4.56
N GLY A 115 9.94 -0.35 3.50
CA GLY A 115 10.32 -0.01 2.14
C GLY A 115 10.47 1.50 1.93
N PRO A 116 11.27 1.92 0.93
CA PRO A 116 11.52 3.33 0.66
C PRO A 116 10.20 4.09 0.48
N ALA A 117 10.16 5.34 0.96
CA ALA A 117 9.02 6.20 0.74
C ALA A 117 8.73 6.30 -0.77
N PRO A 118 7.46 6.15 -1.20
CA PRO A 118 7.16 6.19 -2.62
C PRO A 118 7.47 7.58 -3.18
N VAL A 119 8.03 7.61 -4.38
CA VAL A 119 8.17 8.86 -5.13
C VAL A 119 6.84 9.10 -5.85
N PRO A 120 6.16 10.23 -5.65
CA PRO A 120 4.98 10.54 -6.42
C PRO A 120 5.38 10.67 -7.88
N GLU A 121 4.64 10.02 -8.77
CA GLU A 121 4.92 10.01 -10.19
C GLU A 121 3.64 10.32 -10.97
N ARG A 122 3.80 10.92 -12.14
CA ARG A 122 2.74 11.04 -13.15
C ARG A 122 2.96 10.00 -14.21
N TRP A 123 1.90 9.30 -14.54
CA TRP A 123 1.90 8.20 -15.50
C TRP A 123 0.95 8.51 -16.65
N LEU A 124 1.39 8.24 -17.88
CA LEU A 124 0.60 8.33 -19.10
C LEU A 124 0.71 7.01 -19.85
N LEU A 125 -0.42 6.33 -20.01
CA LEU A 125 -0.52 5.17 -20.89
C LEU A 125 -0.54 5.63 -22.34
N LEU A 126 0.39 5.11 -23.14
CA LEU A 126 0.48 5.45 -24.56
C LEU A 126 -0.31 4.43 -25.40
N ASN A 127 -0.98 4.93 -26.43
CA ASN A 127 -1.55 4.07 -27.45
C ASN A 127 -0.47 3.76 -28.50
N GLY A 128 0.23 2.65 -28.31
CA GLY A 128 1.29 2.21 -29.21
C GLY A 128 1.85 0.86 -28.81
N THR A 129 2.69 0.29 -29.67
CA THR A 129 3.36 -0.99 -29.42
C THR A 129 4.85 -0.76 -29.30
N PHE A 130 5.44 -1.22 -28.21
CA PHE A 130 6.87 -1.18 -27.96
C PHE A 130 7.37 -2.58 -27.58
N PRO A 131 8.63 -2.93 -27.85
CA PRO A 131 9.21 -4.19 -27.38
C PRO A 131 9.08 -4.33 -25.87
N ARG A 132 8.80 -5.55 -25.38
CA ARG A 132 8.72 -5.82 -23.94
C ARG A 132 10.06 -5.53 -23.26
N GLY A 133 10.02 -4.88 -22.10
CA GLY A 133 11.20 -4.46 -21.34
C GLY A 133 11.85 -3.16 -21.84
N THR A 134 11.22 -2.46 -22.79
CA THR A 134 11.66 -1.13 -23.24
C THR A 134 11.81 -0.20 -22.04
N ARG A 135 12.95 0.49 -21.97
CA ARG A 135 13.27 1.55 -21.00
C ARG A 135 14.08 2.61 -21.71
N ILE A 136 13.45 3.75 -22.02
CA ILE A 136 14.08 4.83 -22.78
C ILE A 136 13.92 6.13 -22.01
N PRO A 137 15.02 6.76 -21.55
CA PRO A 137 14.96 8.10 -20.98
C PRO A 137 14.66 9.13 -22.08
N LEU A 138 13.66 9.98 -21.84
CA LEU A 138 13.19 11.05 -22.72
C LEU A 138 13.20 12.37 -21.97
N GLY A 139 14.40 12.94 -21.83
CA GLY A 139 14.64 14.10 -20.97
C GLY A 139 14.34 13.74 -19.51
N ARG A 140 13.35 14.41 -18.92
CA ARG A 140 12.89 14.12 -17.54
C ARG A 140 11.91 12.94 -17.43
N HIS A 141 11.40 12.44 -18.55
CA HIS A 141 10.44 11.33 -18.54
C HIS A 141 11.16 10.02 -18.85
N THR A 142 10.56 8.91 -18.46
CA THR A 142 11.00 7.58 -18.87
C THR A 142 9.84 6.90 -19.60
N LEU A 143 10.11 6.44 -20.82
CA LEU A 143 9.23 5.52 -21.53
C LEU A 143 9.58 4.10 -21.12
N GLN A 144 8.62 3.40 -20.53
CA GLN A 144 8.82 2.03 -20.06
C GLN A 144 7.63 1.12 -20.37
N THR A 145 7.92 -0.11 -20.79
CA THR A 145 6.93 -1.20 -20.81
C THR A 145 7.16 -2.07 -19.58
N PHE A 146 6.15 -2.24 -18.73
CA PHE A 146 6.30 -2.98 -17.48
C PHE A 146 5.96 -4.46 -17.65
N THR A 147 6.69 -5.32 -16.95
CA THR A 147 6.28 -6.71 -16.76
C THR A 147 5.19 -6.83 -15.70
N ALA A 148 4.44 -7.93 -15.69
CA ALA A 148 3.45 -8.19 -14.65
C ALA A 148 4.07 -8.20 -13.24
N GLU A 149 5.31 -8.68 -13.11
CA GLU A 149 6.04 -8.68 -11.84
C GLU A 149 6.36 -7.26 -11.38
N GLU A 150 6.86 -6.41 -12.27
CA GLU A 150 7.15 -5.01 -11.96
C GLU A 150 5.87 -4.25 -11.58
N LEU A 151 4.77 -4.48 -12.31
CA LEU A 151 3.46 -3.93 -11.93
C LEU A 151 2.98 -4.48 -10.59
N ASN A 152 3.24 -5.73 -10.27
CA ASN A 152 2.82 -6.32 -8.99
C ASN A 152 3.62 -5.73 -7.81
N GLN A 153 4.92 -5.46 -7.99
CA GLN A 153 5.78 -4.83 -6.96
C GLN A 153 5.32 -3.43 -6.55
N THR A 154 4.59 -2.78 -7.44
CA THR A 154 4.10 -1.43 -7.20
C THR A 154 2.77 -1.37 -6.45
N ILE A 155 2.17 -2.53 -6.14
CA ILE A 155 0.98 -2.65 -5.30
C ILE A 155 1.41 -2.75 -3.83
N PRO A 156 0.83 -1.95 -2.91
CA PRO A 156 1.16 -1.95 -1.48
C PRO A 156 1.03 -3.28 -0.72
N MET A 157 0.34 -4.27 -1.28
CA MET A 157 0.26 -5.61 -0.72
C MET A 157 -0.02 -6.65 -1.82
N PRO A 158 1.04 -7.18 -2.43
CA PRO A 158 0.93 -8.18 -3.50
C PRO A 158 0.23 -9.47 -3.05
N ALA A 159 0.40 -9.88 -1.79
CA ALA A 159 -0.23 -11.08 -1.22
C ALA A 159 -1.77 -11.10 -1.32
N LEU A 160 -2.42 -9.92 -1.36
CA LEU A 160 -3.87 -9.82 -1.52
C LEU A 160 -4.32 -9.65 -2.99
N ASN A 161 -3.39 -9.47 -3.92
CA ASN A 161 -3.72 -9.13 -5.32
C ASN A 161 -4.51 -10.25 -6.02
N VAL A 162 -4.13 -11.51 -5.76
CA VAL A 162 -4.82 -12.71 -6.27
C VAL A 162 -6.25 -12.81 -5.74
N LEU A 163 -6.47 -12.44 -4.48
CA LEU A 163 -7.77 -12.53 -3.81
C LEU A 163 -8.73 -11.40 -4.23
N GLN A 164 -8.19 -10.24 -4.62
CA GLN A 164 -8.98 -9.05 -4.94
C GLN A 164 -9.31 -8.89 -6.43
N ARG A 165 -8.95 -9.85 -7.29
CA ARG A 165 -9.08 -9.78 -8.77
C ARG A 165 -8.38 -8.59 -9.43
N ARG A 166 -7.60 -7.80 -8.68
CA ARG A 166 -6.75 -6.72 -9.20
C ARG A 166 -5.66 -7.24 -10.15
N SER A 167 -5.34 -8.54 -10.07
CA SER A 167 -4.50 -9.23 -11.06
C SER A 167 -5.04 -9.09 -12.49
N ARG A 168 -6.36 -9.11 -12.69
CA ARG A 168 -6.96 -8.95 -14.03
C ARG A 168 -6.74 -7.56 -14.61
N ASP A 169 -6.74 -6.53 -13.78
CA ASP A 169 -6.46 -5.16 -14.23
C ASP A 169 -4.98 -5.00 -14.60
N LEU A 170 -4.07 -5.68 -13.89
CA LEU A 170 -2.65 -5.73 -14.26
C LEU A 170 -2.40 -6.48 -15.57
N ASP A 171 -3.09 -7.60 -15.79
CA ASP A 171 -2.97 -8.37 -17.03
C ASP A 171 -3.33 -7.51 -18.26
N LEU A 172 -4.32 -6.62 -18.13
CA LEU A 172 -4.75 -5.72 -19.21
C LEU A 172 -3.69 -4.68 -19.60
N ILE A 173 -2.84 -4.28 -18.67
CA ILE A 173 -1.81 -3.23 -18.88
C ILE A 173 -0.39 -3.80 -18.96
N THR A 174 -0.23 -5.12 -18.78
CA THR A 174 1.08 -5.77 -18.84
C THR A 174 1.67 -5.62 -20.24
N GLY A 175 2.92 -5.15 -20.30
CA GLY A 175 3.61 -4.87 -21.56
C GLY A 175 3.14 -3.59 -22.27
N ALA A 176 2.13 -2.89 -21.75
CA ALA A 176 1.72 -1.61 -22.31
C ALA A 176 2.80 -0.53 -22.08
N PRO A 177 2.98 0.41 -23.02
CA PRO A 177 3.95 1.48 -22.89
C PRO A 177 3.44 2.62 -22.02
N PHE A 178 4.23 2.98 -21.02
CA PHE A 178 3.97 4.09 -20.12
C PHE A 178 5.04 5.16 -20.28
N LEU A 179 4.63 6.41 -20.35
CA LEU A 179 5.51 7.54 -20.09
C LEU A 179 5.31 7.99 -18.65
N HIS A 180 6.36 7.96 -17.84
CA HIS A 180 6.29 8.37 -16.44
C HIS A 180 7.37 9.39 -16.06
N VAL A 181 7.10 10.18 -15.03
CA VAL A 181 8.01 11.23 -14.53
C VAL A 181 7.76 11.49 -13.04
N PRO A 182 8.82 11.70 -12.22
CA PRO A 182 8.67 12.17 -10.86
C PRO A 182 7.87 13.47 -10.77
N ASP A 183 6.95 13.54 -9.82
CA ASP A 183 6.10 14.69 -9.52
C ASP A 183 6.22 15.09 -8.05
N PRO A 184 7.37 15.68 -7.64
CA PRO A 184 7.66 15.98 -6.24
C PRO A 184 6.70 17.03 -5.64
N GLY A 185 5.90 17.70 -6.46
CA GLY A 185 4.87 18.65 -5.99
C GLY A 185 3.58 17.97 -5.52
N ARG A 186 3.41 16.66 -5.75
CA ARG A 186 2.25 15.91 -5.26
C ARG A 186 2.47 15.36 -3.85
N PRO A 187 1.40 15.25 -3.04
CA PRO A 187 1.46 14.53 -1.78
C PRO A 187 1.96 13.10 -2.00
N VAL A 188 2.94 12.68 -1.19
CA VAL A 188 3.39 11.29 -1.14
C VAL A 188 2.25 10.45 -0.58
N THR A 189 1.77 9.48 -1.37
CA THR A 189 0.80 8.50 -0.89
C THR A 189 1.31 7.11 -1.21
N ARG A 190 1.22 6.18 -0.25
CA ARG A 190 1.44 4.75 -0.53
C ARG A 190 0.25 4.08 -1.20
N ARG A 191 -0.69 4.83 -1.79
CA ARG A 191 -1.78 4.23 -2.58
C ARG A 191 -1.27 3.99 -3.99
N PRO A 192 -1.64 2.86 -4.61
CA PRO A 192 -1.34 2.60 -5.99
C PRO A 192 -2.23 3.51 -6.86
N THR A 193 -1.79 4.74 -7.17
CA THR A 193 -2.49 5.62 -8.12
C THR A 193 -2.01 5.29 -9.54
N TRP A 194 -2.25 4.05 -9.98
CA TRP A 194 -1.93 3.62 -11.36
C TRP A 194 -2.65 4.47 -12.39
N PHE A 195 -3.88 4.88 -12.08
CA PHE A 195 -4.71 5.70 -12.96
C PHE A 195 -5.64 6.56 -12.13
N ASP A 196 -5.42 7.87 -12.16
CA ASP A 196 -6.52 8.78 -11.86
C ASP A 196 -7.35 8.95 -13.14
N PHE A 197 -8.35 8.08 -13.33
CA PHE A 197 -9.31 8.19 -14.44
C PHE A 197 -10.19 9.46 -14.36
N THR A 198 -10.01 10.31 -13.34
CA THR A 198 -10.75 11.57 -13.23
C THR A 198 -10.15 12.71 -14.07
N GLY A 199 -8.99 12.50 -14.71
CA GLY A 199 -8.47 13.42 -15.71
C GLY A 199 -9.42 13.51 -16.93
N PRO A 200 -9.57 14.70 -17.55
CA PRO A 200 -10.48 14.88 -18.66
C PRO A 200 -10.12 13.90 -19.78
N ARG A 201 -11.08 13.04 -20.13
CA ARG A 201 -10.98 12.13 -21.27
C ARG A 201 -10.71 13.00 -22.50
N ALA A 202 -9.67 12.68 -23.28
CA ALA A 202 -9.43 13.34 -24.55
C ALA A 202 -10.70 13.23 -25.40
N GLU A 203 -11.43 14.35 -25.53
CA GLU A 203 -12.55 14.43 -26.44
C GLU A 203 -12.01 14.18 -27.84
N LYS A 204 -12.72 13.35 -28.62
CA LYS A 204 -12.34 13.04 -30.00
C LYS A 204 -12.06 14.35 -30.75
N PRO A 205 -11.02 14.43 -31.58
CA PRO A 205 -10.88 15.55 -32.50
C PRO A 205 -12.18 15.64 -33.30
N SER A 206 -12.85 16.79 -33.24
CA SER A 206 -14.02 17.07 -34.04
C SER A 206 -13.63 16.84 -35.50
N THR A 207 -14.18 15.80 -36.12
CA THR A 207 -14.22 15.68 -37.58
C THR A 207 -15.14 16.76 -38.12
N GLY A 208 -14.67 18.00 -38.10
CA GLY A 208 -15.22 19.10 -38.87
C GLY A 208 -14.83 18.88 -40.32
N ARG A 209 -15.78 18.37 -41.11
CA ARG A 209 -15.70 18.37 -42.57
C ARG A 209 -15.39 19.79 -43.04
N HIS A 210 -14.25 19.96 -43.72
CA HIS A 210 -14.11 21.02 -44.70
C HIS A 210 -15.05 20.69 -45.86
N SER A 211 -16.18 21.40 -45.94
CA SER A 211 -16.93 21.52 -47.18
C SER A 211 -16.53 22.84 -47.82
N PHE A 212 -15.82 22.75 -48.94
CA PHE A 212 -15.73 23.81 -49.92
C PHE A 212 -17.13 24.06 -50.49
N LEU A 213 -17.62 25.30 -50.38
CA LEU A 213 -18.24 26.09 -51.44
C LEU A 213 -18.07 27.58 -51.06
#